data_AF-A0A2T5BBX7-F1
#
_entry.id   AF-A0A2T5BBX7-F1
#
_cell.length_a   1.000
_cell.length_b   1.000
_cell.length_c   1.000
_cell.angle_alpha   90.00
_cell.angle_beta   90.00
_cell.angle_gamma   90.00
#
_symmetry.space_group_name_H-M   'P 1'
#
loop_
_entity.id
_entity.type
_entity.pdbx_description
1 polymer ?
#
loop_
_entity_poly.entity_id
_entity_poly.type
_entity_poly.pdbx_seq_one_letter_code
_entity_poly.pdbx_strand_id
1 'polypeptide(L)' 'MGSTSEAGLAELSADEHEHSVIIEQAAMWLADQNPSPRPTAPKLRQRFGLAALQACEAIAMVDRFRIYRKTHG' A
#
# COMPACT_ATOMS: atom_id res chain seq x y z
N MET A 1 26.81 -24.80 -28.28
CA MET A 1 25.37 -24.95 -28.59
C MET A 1 24.72 -25.63 -27.40
N GLY A 2 23.70 -25.00 -26.81
CA GLY A 2 23.02 -25.39 -25.55
C GLY A 2 23.75 -24.84 -24.32
N SER A 3 23.17 -24.07 -23.40
CA SER A 3 21.77 -23.78 -23.12
C SER A 3 21.66 -22.36 -22.55
N THR A 4 20.96 -21.48 -23.26
CA THR A 4 20.36 -20.28 -22.69
C THR A 4 18.91 -20.64 -22.41
N SER A 5 18.56 -21.05 -21.20
CA SER A 5 17.16 -21.17 -20.76
C SER A 5 17.14 -21.27 -19.24
N GLU A 6 16.15 -20.61 -18.62
CA GLU A 6 15.82 -20.55 -17.18
C GLU A 6 16.14 -19.26 -16.40
N ALA A 7 16.02 -18.07 -17.04
CA ALA A 7 15.90 -16.79 -16.33
C ALA A 7 14.52 -16.14 -16.53
N GLY A 8 13.45 -16.94 -16.52
CA GLY A 8 12.08 -16.50 -16.83
C GLY A 8 11.16 -16.26 -15.63
N LEU A 9 11.67 -16.15 -14.39
CA LEU A 9 10.82 -16.11 -13.18
C LEU A 9 11.08 -14.94 -12.21
N ALA A 10 12.03 -14.04 -12.51
CA ALA A 10 12.41 -12.96 -11.57
C ALA A 10 11.80 -11.58 -11.89
N GLU A 11 11.01 -11.46 -12.97
CA GLU A 11 10.58 -10.16 -13.52
C GLU A 11 9.06 -9.94 -13.47
N LEU A 12 8.35 -10.65 -12.59
CA LEU A 12 7.08 -10.18 -12.04
C LEU A 12 7.40 -9.18 -10.92
N SER A 13 8.17 -8.12 -11.20
CA SER A 13 7.74 -6.83 -11.75
C SER A 13 7.82 -5.82 -10.60
N ALA A 14 9.02 -5.24 -10.42
CA ALA A 14 9.33 -4.32 -9.33
C ALA A 14 8.28 -3.20 -9.15
N ASP A 15 7.66 -2.75 -10.24
CA ASP A 15 6.53 -1.80 -10.25
C ASP A 15 5.34 -2.25 -9.36
N GLU A 16 4.92 -3.52 -9.46
CA GLU A 16 3.77 -4.02 -8.68
C GLU A 16 4.09 -4.06 -7.18
N HIS A 17 5.36 -4.38 -6.84
CA HIS A 17 5.82 -4.35 -5.46
C HIS A 17 5.90 -2.90 -4.95
N GLU A 18 6.43 -1.96 -5.75
CA GLU A 18 6.51 -0.55 -5.40
C GLU A 18 5.11 0.05 -5.16
N HIS A 19 4.13 -0.30 -6.00
CA HIS A 19 2.73 0.09 -5.80
C HIS A 19 2.15 -0.43 -4.49
N SER A 20 2.39 -1.70 -4.17
CA SER A 20 1.92 -2.31 -2.91
C SER A 20 2.52 -1.60 -1.69
N VAL A 21 3.82 -1.31 -1.73
CA VAL A 21 4.53 -0.59 -0.66
C VAL A 21 3.95 0.80 -0.41
N ILE A 22 3.63 1.56 -1.47
CA ILE A 22 3.04 2.91 -1.30
C ILE A 22 1.62 2.83 -0.69
N ILE A 23 0.81 1.83 -1.08
CA ILE A 23 -0.53 1.60 -0.52
C ILE A 23 -0.44 1.25 0.97
N GLU A 24 0.45 0.34 1.34
CA GLU A 24 0.70 -0.06 2.72
C GLU A 24 1.19 1.13 3.56
N GLN A 25 2.11 1.92 3.02
CA GLN A 25 2.63 3.12 3.68
C GLN A 25 1.55 4.18 3.91
N ALA A 26 0.67 4.37 2.92
CA ALA A 26 -0.49 5.25 3.02
C ALA A 26 -1.49 4.79 4.08
N ALA A 27 -1.77 3.48 4.13
CA ALA A 27 -2.64 2.86 5.12
C ALA A 27 -2.08 2.99 6.54
N MET A 28 -0.79 2.69 6.74
CA MET A 28 -0.11 2.86 8.02
C MET A 28 -0.14 4.31 8.51
N TRP A 29 0.18 5.26 7.62
CA TRP A 29 0.13 6.69 7.96
C TRP A 29 -1.27 7.11 8.42
N LEU A 30 -2.31 6.65 7.72
CA LEU A 30 -3.70 6.96 8.05
C LEU A 30 -4.19 6.26 9.33
N ALA A 31 -3.71 5.04 9.62
CA ALA A 31 -3.98 4.35 10.87
C ALA A 31 -3.39 5.09 12.08
N ASP A 32 -2.28 5.80 11.89
CA ASP A 32 -1.64 6.65 12.90
C ASP A 32 -2.40 7.97 13.14
N GLN A 33 -3.16 8.47 12.16
CA GLN A 33 -3.89 9.73 12.32
C GLN A 33 -5.03 9.62 13.36
N ASN A 34 -4.95 10.45 14.41
CA ASN A 34 -6.00 10.62 15.41
C ASN A 34 -6.23 12.12 15.71
N PRO A 35 -7.35 12.73 15.26
CA PRO A 35 -8.47 12.14 14.53
C PRO A 35 -8.18 11.89 13.04
N SER A 36 -8.91 10.95 12.42
CA SER A 36 -8.75 10.63 11.00
C SER A 36 -9.07 11.84 10.11
N PRO A 37 -8.19 12.21 9.16
CA PRO A 37 -8.42 13.34 8.25
C PRO A 37 -9.61 13.04 7.33
N ARG A 38 -10.61 13.92 7.32
CA ARG A 38 -11.73 13.87 6.37
C ARG A 38 -11.61 15.03 5.39
N PRO A 39 -11.74 14.80 4.07
CA PRO A 39 -11.95 13.51 3.38
C PRO A 39 -10.64 12.71 3.17
N THR A 40 -10.67 11.43 3.53
CA THR A 40 -9.50 10.56 3.59
C THR A 40 -8.89 10.21 2.22
N ALA A 41 -9.72 9.74 1.29
CA ALA A 41 -9.28 9.32 -0.05
C ALA A 41 -8.54 10.42 -0.83
N PRO A 42 -9.08 11.64 -1.01
CA PRO A 42 -8.35 12.70 -1.70
C PRO A 42 -7.09 13.12 -0.97
N LYS A 43 -7.04 13.02 0.37
CA LYS A 43 -5.84 13.35 1.14
C LYS A 43 -4.71 12.35 0.89
N LEU A 44 -5.02 11.05 0.85
CA LEU A 44 -4.05 10.01 0.50
C LEU A 44 -3.53 10.18 -0.93
N ARG A 45 -4.43 10.46 -1.88
CA ARG A 45 -4.07 10.72 -3.28
C ARG A 45 -3.13 11.92 -3.43
N GLN A 46 -3.42 13.03 -2.74
CA GLN A 46 -2.57 14.22 -2.76
C GLN A 46 -1.21 13.99 -2.06
N ARG A 47 -1.19 13.18 -1.00
CA ARG A 47 0.01 12.97 -0.18
C ARG A 47 0.98 11.96 -0.80
N PHE A 48 0.44 10.88 -1.36
CA PHE A 48 1.22 9.74 -1.85
C PHE A 48 1.19 9.61 -3.38
N GLY A 49 0.50 10.49 -4.11
CA GLY A 49 0.39 10.43 -5.57
C GLY A 49 -0.44 9.26 -6.10
N LEU A 50 -1.22 8.62 -5.23
CA LEU A 50 -1.96 7.39 -5.53
C LEU A 50 -3.20 7.64 -6.41
N ALA A 51 -3.56 6.62 -7.19
CA ALA A 51 -4.83 6.55 -7.91
C ALA A 51 -6.02 6.39 -6.95
N ALA A 52 -7.24 6.62 -7.45
CA ALA A 52 -8.45 6.48 -6.65
C ALA A 52 -8.65 5.05 -6.11
N LEU A 53 -8.34 4.04 -6.93
CA LEU A 53 -8.41 2.63 -6.53
C LEU A 53 -7.44 2.33 -5.37
N GLN A 54 -6.18 2.68 -5.54
CA GLN A 54 -5.13 2.51 -4.53
C GLN A 54 -5.44 3.22 -3.22
N ALA A 55 -6.05 4.41 -3.28
CA ALA A 55 -6.50 5.11 -2.10
C ALA A 55 -7.62 4.36 -1.35
N CYS A 56 -8.57 3.75 -2.07
CA CYS A 56 -9.59 2.90 -1.47
C CYS A 56 -8.99 1.63 -0.85
N GLU A 57 -8.02 1.00 -1.51
CA GLU A 57 -7.29 -0.16 -0.98
C GLU A 57 -6.56 0.20 0.31
N ALA A 58 -5.83 1.33 0.33
CA ALA A 58 -5.16 1.82 1.52
C ALA A 58 -6.17 2.08 2.66
N ILE A 59 -7.32 2.68 2.36
CA ILE A 59 -8.38 2.92 3.35
C ILE A 59 -8.89 1.60 3.94
N ALA A 60 -9.10 0.57 3.12
CA ALA A 60 -9.55 -0.74 3.60
C ALA A 60 -8.50 -1.44 4.49
N MET A 61 -7.20 -1.20 4.26
CA MET A 61 -6.13 -1.77 5.08
C MET A 61 -5.99 -1.08 6.44
N VAL A 62 -6.43 0.18 6.59
CA VAL A 62 -6.29 0.96 7.84
C VAL A 62 -6.92 0.26 9.03
N ASP A 63 -8.09 -0.33 8.86
CA ASP A 63 -8.78 -1.03 9.94
C ASP A 63 -7.96 -2.21 10.47
N ARG A 64 -7.26 -2.93 9.57
CA ARG A 64 -6.34 -4.01 9.98
C ARG A 64 -5.18 -3.48 10.81
N PHE A 65 -4.54 -2.39 10.38
CA PHE A 65 -3.44 -1.76 11.13
C PHE A 65 -3.90 -1.21 12.48
N ARG A 66 -5.10 -0.65 12.56
CA ARG A 66 -5.70 -0.20 13.82
C ARG A 66 -5.98 -1.35 14.77
N ILE A 67 -6.51 -2.47 14.28
CA ILE A 67 -6.72 -3.69 15.08
C ILE A 67 -5.38 -4.21 15.58
N TYR A 68 -4.40 -4.35 14.69
CA TYR A 68 -3.06 -4.84 15.04
C TYR A 68 -2.42 -4.02 16.17
N ARG A 69 -2.58 -2.68 16.15
CA ARG A 69 -2.08 -1.79 17.21
C ARG A 69 -2.88 -1.88 18.51
N LYS A 70 -4.16 -2.24 18.46
CA LYS A 70 -4.99 -2.47 19.66
C LYS A 70 -4.70 -3.81 20.31
N THR A 71 -4.33 -4.82 19.54
CA THR A 71 -4.09 -6.18 20.04
C THR A 71 -2.66 -6.43 20.49
N HIS A 72 -1.69 -5.70 19.93
CA HIS A 72 -0.26 -5.80 20.29
C HIS A 72 0.26 -4.57 21.05
N GLY A 73 -0.61 -3.61 21.37
CA GLY A 73 -0.28 -2.40 22.12
C GLY A 73 -0.57 -2.52 23.60
#